data_AF-A0A964HEL8-F1
#
_entry.id   AF-A0A964HEL8-F1
#
_cell.length_a   1.000
_cell.length_b   1.000
_cell.length_c   1.000
_cell.angle_alpha   90.00
_cell.angle_beta   90.00
_cell.angle_gamma   90.00
#
_symmetry.space_group_name_H-M   'P 1'
#
loop_
_entity.id
_entity.type
_entity.pdbx_description
1 polymer ?
#
loop_
_entity_poly.entity_id
_entity_poly.type
_entity_poly.pdbx_seq_one_letter_code
_entity_poly.pdbx_strand_id
1 'polypeptide(L)'
;MKDFLYRTISEEAEVTDEDGNAVKVSAWRTRNSNGHRSIGVEFGKQRIEFTIGDDYEQHARLVIDLLDKVCSDPCNLPANVK
;
A
#
# COMPACT_ATOMS: atom_id res chain seq x y z
N MET A 1 10.10 27.45 18.81
CA MET A 1 9.95 26.35 17.84
C MET A 1 8.60 26.53 17.17
N LYS A 2 8.53 26.55 15.84
CA LYS A 2 7.22 26.46 15.16
C LYS A 2 6.76 25.01 15.32
N ASP A 3 5.64 24.80 15.99
CA ASP A 3 5.01 23.48 16.04
C ASP A 3 4.67 23.08 14.60
N PHE A 4 5.32 22.05 14.11
CA PHE A 4 5.07 21.54 12.77
C PHE A 4 3.73 20.81 12.81
N LEU A 5 2.69 21.41 12.21
CA LEU A 5 1.42 20.73 12.05
C LEU A 5 1.62 19.52 11.14
N TYR A 6 1.33 18.34 11.68
CA TYR A 6 1.43 17.04 11.02
C TYR A 6 0.13 16.28 11.28
N ARG A 7 -0.44 15.67 10.23
CA ARG A 7 -1.62 14.82 10.35
C ARG A 7 -1.43 13.55 9.56
N THR A 8 -1.68 12.42 10.23
CA THR A 8 -1.77 11.10 9.62
C THR A 8 -3.13 10.51 9.89
N ILE A 9 -3.71 9.91 8.85
CA ILE A 9 -4.81 8.95 8.99
C ILE A 9 -4.26 7.58 8.63
N SER A 10 -4.72 6.55 9.31
CA SER A 10 -4.29 5.18 9.09
C SER A 10 -5.44 4.21 9.35
N GLU A 11 -5.43 3.11 8.61
CA GLU A 11 -6.29 1.96 8.80
C GLU A 11 -5.41 0.70 8.90
N GLU A 12 -5.85 -0.27 9.71
CA GLU A 12 -5.12 -1.52 9.93
C GLU A 12 -6.03 -2.72 9.71
N ALA A 13 -5.44 -3.79 9.18
CA ALA A 13 -6.06 -5.10 9.04
C ALA A 13 -5.06 -6.19 9.46
N GLU A 14 -5.58 -7.35 9.84
CA GLU A 14 -4.79 -8.54 10.10
C GLU A 14 -5.14 -9.60 9.05
N VAL A 15 -4.11 -10.21 8.47
CA VAL A 15 -4.23 -11.31 7.51
C VAL A 15 -3.37 -12.47 7.99
N THR A 16 -3.68 -13.68 7.54
CA THR A 16 -2.86 -14.86 7.81
C THR A 16 -1.99 -15.17 6.60
N ASP A 17 -0.70 -15.38 6.79
CA ASP A 17 0.20 -15.82 5.71
C ASP A 17 0.01 -17.31 5.35
N GLU A 18 0.73 -17.78 4.33
CA GLU A 18 0.66 -19.17 3.87
C GLU A 18 1.10 -20.19 4.95
N ASP A 19 1.88 -19.74 5.93
CA ASP A 19 2.39 -20.56 7.04
C ASP A 19 1.47 -20.50 8.28
N GLY A 20 0.36 -19.76 8.24
CA GLY A 20 -0.58 -19.63 9.34
C GLY A 20 -0.25 -18.53 10.36
N ASN A 21 0.77 -17.69 10.12
CA ASN A 21 1.13 -16.61 11.01
C ASN A 21 0.27 -15.36 10.77
N ALA A 22 -0.06 -14.65 11.85
CA ALA A 22 -0.73 -13.35 11.76
C ALA A 22 0.24 -12.27 11.24
N VAL A 23 -0.14 -11.62 10.16
CA VAL A 23 0.56 -10.47 9.56
C VAL A 23 -0.35 -9.25 9.65
N LYS A 24 0.18 -8.20 10.28
CA LYS A 24 -0.48 -6.89 10.27
C LYS A 24 -0.19 -6.15 8.97
N VAL A 25 -1.24 -5.59 8.40
CA VAL A 25 -1.20 -4.72 7.24
C VAL A 25 -1.73 -3.36 7.67
N SER A 26 -0.98 -2.30 7.41
CA SER A 26 -1.42 -0.93 7.69
C SER A 26 -1.32 -0.09 6.43
N ALA A 27 -2.31 0.77 6.21
CA ALA A 27 -2.29 1.78 5.16
C ALA A 27 -2.39 3.15 5.81
N TRP A 28 -1.63 4.13 5.31
CA TRP A 28 -1.64 5.48 5.88
C TRP A 28 -1.61 6.56 4.81
N ARG A 29 -2.05 7.75 5.22
CA ARG A 29 -1.87 8.98 4.49
C ARG A 29 -1.38 10.07 5.43
N THR A 30 -0.27 10.70 5.04
CA THR A 30 0.41 11.72 5.82
C THR A 30 0.38 13.06 5.08
N ARG A 31 0.16 14.15 5.83
CA ARG A 31 0.36 15.53 5.36
C ARG A 31 1.03 16.37 6.44
N ASN A 32 2.01 17.19 6.06
CA ASN A 32 2.62 18.17 6.97
C ASN A 32 2.57 19.60 6.43
N SER A 33 2.80 20.56 7.32
CA SER A 33 2.83 22.01 7.03
C SER A 33 3.97 22.46 6.10
N ASN A 34 4.99 21.63 5.88
CA ASN A 34 6.09 21.88 4.92
C ASN A 34 5.76 21.39 3.50
N GLY A 35 4.51 20.98 3.27
CA GLY A 35 4.06 20.49 1.97
C GLY A 35 4.31 19.02 1.74
N HIS A 36 5.00 18.29 2.64
CA HIS A 36 5.20 16.85 2.51
C HIS A 36 3.85 16.12 2.52
N ARG A 37 3.69 15.22 1.57
CA ARG A 37 2.50 14.36 1.42
C ARG A 37 2.98 12.97 1.08
N SER A 38 2.41 11.96 1.73
CA SER A 38 2.63 10.57 1.34
C SER A 38 1.40 9.71 1.56
N ILE A 39 1.31 8.65 0.74
CA ILE A 39 0.39 7.52 0.91
C ILE A 39 1.26 6.28 0.92
N GLY A 40 1.00 5.34 1.82
CA GLY A 40 1.76 4.11 1.87
C GLY A 40 0.99 2.95 2.46
N VAL A 41 1.56 1.76 2.26
CA VAL A 41 1.10 0.50 2.84
C VAL A 41 2.31 -0.26 3.37
N GLU A 42 2.14 -0.91 4.52
CA GLU A 42 3.13 -1.74 5.19
C GLU A 42 2.51 -3.09 5.51
N PHE A 43 3.26 -4.15 5.24
CA PHE A 43 2.87 -5.54 5.46
C PHE A 43 4.09 -6.33 5.89
N GLY A 44 4.11 -6.75 7.16
CA GLY A 44 5.30 -7.36 7.76
C GLY A 44 6.53 -6.45 7.69
N LYS A 45 7.57 -6.85 6.94
CA LYS A 45 8.81 -6.07 6.74
C LYS A 45 8.81 -5.25 5.45
N GLN A 46 7.78 -5.37 4.63
CA GLN A 46 7.70 -4.72 3.33
C GLN A 46 6.89 -3.43 3.44
N ARG A 47 7.36 -2.40 2.72
CA ARG A 47 6.75 -1.07 2.70
C ARG A 47 6.78 -0.51 1.30
N ILE A 48 5.64 0.01 0.86
CA ILE A 48 5.49 0.76 -0.38
C ILE A 48 5.02 2.16 0.00
N GLU A 49 5.73 3.19 -0.44
CA GLU A 49 5.40 4.58 -0.15
C GLU A 49 5.45 5.43 -1.42
N PHE A 50 4.40 6.22 -1.62
CA PHE A 50 4.29 7.23 -2.67
C PHE A 50 4.44 8.61 -2.02
N THR A 51 5.56 9.28 -2.30
CA THR A 51 5.89 10.62 -1.78
C THR A 51 5.80 11.69 -2.86
N ILE A 52 6.07 12.96 -2.52
CA ILE A 52 5.64 14.14 -3.27
C ILE A 52 6.19 14.21 -4.72
N GLY A 53 5.31 14.68 -5.60
CA GLY A 53 5.43 14.93 -7.04
C GLY A 53 4.02 15.19 -7.58
N ASP A 54 3.87 15.68 -8.81
CA ASP A 54 2.54 15.67 -9.44
C ASP A 54 2.12 14.20 -9.56
N ASP A 55 0.95 13.87 -9.04
CA ASP A 55 0.28 12.56 -9.17
C ASP A 55 0.61 11.43 -8.17
N TYR A 56 1.23 11.70 -7.02
CA TYR A 56 1.45 10.65 -5.98
C TYR A 56 0.15 9.93 -5.54
N GLU A 57 -0.98 10.64 -5.49
CA GLU A 57 -2.29 10.02 -5.21
C GLU A 57 -2.82 9.20 -6.39
N GLN A 58 -2.53 9.61 -7.64
CA GLN A 58 -2.91 8.83 -8.81
C GLN A 58 -2.09 7.54 -8.89
N HIS A 59 -0.80 7.58 -8.57
CA HIS A 59 0.05 6.39 -8.48
C HIS A 59 -0.50 5.37 -7.48
N ALA A 60 -0.88 5.83 -6.27
CA ALA A 60 -1.48 4.96 -5.27
C ALA A 60 -2.78 4.32 -5.78
N ARG A 61 -3.66 5.11 -6.43
CA ARG A 61 -4.92 4.60 -7.02
C ARG A 61 -4.69 3.62 -8.16
N LEU A 62 -3.72 3.89 -9.03
CA LEU A 62 -3.36 3.01 -10.14
C LEU A 62 -2.81 1.68 -9.64
N VAL A 63 -1.97 1.69 -8.60
CA VAL A 63 -1.45 0.46 -8.00
C VAL A 63 -2.58 -0.39 -7.41
N ILE A 64 -3.57 0.23 -6.74
CA ILE A 64 -4.74 -0.50 -6.24
C ILE A 64 -5.50 -1.19 -7.38
N ASP A 65 -5.79 -0.46 -8.47
CA ASP A 65 -6.49 -0.99 -9.65
C ASP A 65 -5.70 -2.12 -10.35
N LEU A 66 -4.38 -1.97 -10.48
CA LEU A 66 -3.53 -3.01 -11.07
C LEU A 66 -3.47 -4.27 -10.21
N LEU A 67 -3.37 -4.12 -8.88
CA LEU A 67 -3.35 -5.27 -7.98
C LEU A 67 -4.68 -6.02 -8.00
N ASP A 68 -5.81 -5.33 -8.01
CA ASP A 68 -7.14 -5.94 -8.10
C ASP A 68 -7.30 -6.78 -9.38
N LYS A 69 -6.83 -6.25 -10.51
CA LYS A 69 -6.80 -6.96 -11.80
C LYS A 69 -5.92 -8.21 -11.77
N VAL A 70 -4.72 -8.12 -11.19
CA VAL A 70 -3.82 -9.27 -11.05
C VAL A 70 -4.41 -10.34 -10.14
N CYS A 71 -5.01 -9.95 -9.00
CA CYS A 71 -5.65 -10.88 -8.09
C CYS A 71 -6.90 -11.55 -8.67
N SER A 72 -7.57 -10.88 -9.62
CA SER A 72 -8.72 -11.40 -10.34
C SER A 72 -8.35 -12.27 -11.56
N ASP A 73 -7.09 -12.26 -11.97
CA ASP A 73 -6.62 -13.11 -13.06
C ASP A 73 -6.47 -14.56 -12.56
N PRO A 74 -7.10 -15.55 -13.20
CA PRO A 74 -7.01 -16.95 -12.77
C PRO A 74 -5.60 -17.55 -12.89
N CYS A 75 -4.65 -16.84 -13.54
CA CYS A 75 -3.20 -17.11 -13.57
C CYS A 75 -2.83 -18.60 -13.61
N ASN A 76 -3.48 -19.35 -14.49
CA ASN A 76 -3.30 -20.79 -14.58
C ASN A 76 -2.01 -21.11 -15.34
N LEU A 77 -1.19 -22.01 -14.79
CA LEU A 77 -0.10 -22.62 -15.54
C LEU A 77 -0.68 -23.40 -16.74
N PRO A 78 -0.01 -23.42 -17.90
CA PRO A 78 -0.42 -24.27 -19.00
C PRO A 78 -0.45 -25.73 -18.50
N ALA A 79 -1.62 -26.38 -18.64
CA ALA A 79 -1.75 -27.79 -18.34
C ALA A 79 -0.73 -28.53 -19.19
N ASN A 80 0.21 -29.24 -18.54
CA ASN A 80 1.32 -29.97 -19.16
C ASN A 80 1.01 -30.39 -20.60
N VAL A 81 1.69 -29.73 -21.55
CA VAL A 81 1.77 -30.18 -22.93
C VAL A 81 2.41 -31.56 -22.89
N LYS A 82 1.58 -32.60 -22.98
CA LYS A 82 2.02 -33.98 -23.17
C LYS A 82 2.54 -34.17 -24.59
#